data_AF-A0A2T1E5F1-F1
#
_entry.id   AF-A0A2T1E5F1-F1
#
_cell.length_a   1.000
_cell.length_b   1.000
_cell.length_c   1.000
_cell.angle_alpha   90.00
_cell.angle_beta   90.00
_cell.angle_gamma   90.00
#
_symmetry.space_group_name_H-M   'P 1'
#
loop_
_entity.id
_entity.type
_entity.pdbx_description
1 polymer ?
#
loop_
_entity_poly.entity_id
_entity_poly.type
_entity_poly.pdbx_seq_one_letter_code
_entity_poly.pdbx_strand_id
1 'polypeptide(L)'
;MAKLSEEVLTIVLNLQRQLLKLIDEVTATEFVIFEQFGEVEGTIDYFRQLQNAQERADSYYQRLFTTLRQIYPSQPIAAHDRLELLDQFIGEAEATIDAVGATISEIRRDFNLS
;
A
#
# COMPACT_ATOMS: atom_id res chain seq x y z
N MET A 1 -15.10 18.97 -18.45
CA MET A 1 -14.88 17.51 -18.55
C MET A 1 -14.61 17.00 -17.15
N ALA A 2 -15.10 15.81 -16.78
CA ALA A 2 -14.89 15.11 -15.51
C ALA A 2 -13.41 14.74 -15.23
N LYS A 3 -12.49 15.67 -15.42
CA LYS A 3 -11.07 15.44 -15.19
C LYS A 3 -10.77 15.82 -13.75
N LEU A 4 -10.16 14.90 -13.00
CA LEU A 4 -9.48 15.22 -11.76
C LEU A 4 -8.47 16.35 -12.04
N SER A 5 -8.17 17.16 -11.03
CA SER A 5 -7.04 18.07 -11.14
C SER A 5 -5.75 17.28 -11.35
N GLU A 6 -4.79 17.89 -12.05
CA GLU A 6 -3.48 17.28 -12.27
C GLU A 6 -2.79 16.94 -10.94
N GLU A 7 -2.94 17.81 -9.95
CA GLU A 7 -2.47 17.61 -8.58
C GLU A 7 -3.01 16.31 -7.95
N VAL A 8 -4.34 16.10 -7.98
CA VAL A 8 -4.95 14.88 -7.39
C VAL A 8 -4.49 13.63 -8.14
N LEU A 9 -4.40 13.69 -9.47
CA LEU A 9 -3.88 12.57 -10.24
C LEU A 9 -2.44 12.23 -9.85
N THR A 10 -1.58 13.24 -9.72
CA THR A 10 -0.18 13.07 -9.32
C THR A 10 -0.08 12.47 -7.91
N ILE A 11 -0.90 12.92 -6.96
CA ILE A 11 -0.96 12.35 -5.61
C ILE A 11 -1.29 10.86 -5.66
N VAL A 12 -2.38 10.49 -6.33
CA VAL A 12 -2.82 9.09 -6.39
C VAL A 12 -1.77 8.19 -7.04
N LEU A 13 -1.18 8.62 -8.16
CA LEU A 13 -0.13 7.84 -8.84
C LEU A 13 1.14 7.71 -7.98
N ASN A 14 1.49 8.74 -7.21
CA ASN A 14 2.60 8.67 -6.26
C ASN A 14 2.31 7.71 -5.10
N LEU A 15 1.09 7.70 -4.56
CA LEU A 15 0.67 6.75 -3.52
C LEU A 15 0.71 5.31 -4.04
N GLN A 16 0.19 5.07 -5.25
CA GLN A 16 0.29 3.75 -5.90
C GLN A 16 1.74 3.28 -6.03
N ARG A 17 2.65 4.16 -6.46
CA ARG A 17 4.08 3.83 -6.53
C ARG A 17 4.66 3.50 -5.16
N GLN A 18 4.28 4.22 -4.11
CA GLN A 18 4.76 3.97 -2.74
C GLN A 18 4.25 2.63 -2.21
N LEU A 19 2.98 2.30 -2.43
CA LEU A 19 2.40 1.02 -2.06
C LEU A 19 3.11 -0.16 -2.75
N LEU A 20 3.44 -0.03 -4.04
CA LEU A 20 4.23 -1.04 -4.75
C LEU A 20 5.63 -1.22 -4.14
N LYS A 21 6.29 -0.13 -3.72
CA LYS A 21 7.57 -0.22 -3.03
C LYS A 21 7.46 -0.92 -1.68
N LEU A 22 6.41 -0.65 -0.92
CA LEU A 22 6.18 -1.36 0.35
C LEU A 22 5.93 -2.85 0.14
N ILE A 23 5.17 -3.22 -0.89
CA ILE A 23 4.97 -4.65 -1.24
C ILE A 23 6.31 -5.33 -1.51
N ASP A 24 7.19 -4.68 -2.28
CA ASP A 24 8.54 -5.17 -2.56
C ASP A 24 9.38 -5.27 -1.26
N GLU A 25 9.39 -4.22 -0.44
CA GLU A 25 10.14 -4.18 0.81
C GLU A 25 9.67 -5.22 1.84
N VAL A 26 8.36 -5.47 1.94
CA VAL A 26 7.79 -6.53 2.78
C VAL A 26 8.29 -7.89 2.29
N THR A 27 8.14 -8.17 0.99
CA THR A 27 8.52 -9.46 0.39
C THR A 27 10.03 -9.71 0.52
N ALA A 28 10.84 -8.68 0.34
CA ALA A 28 12.29 -8.76 0.51
C ALA A 28 12.67 -9.04 1.98
N THR A 29 11.98 -8.39 2.93
CA THR A 29 12.23 -8.60 4.37
C THR A 29 11.86 -10.02 4.79
N GLU A 30 10.69 -10.50 4.36
CA GLU A 30 10.23 -11.87 4.58
C GLU A 30 11.24 -12.90 4.05
N PHE A 31 11.68 -12.73 2.80
CA PHE A 31 12.67 -13.61 2.18
C PHE A 31 13.99 -13.65 2.99
N VAL A 32 14.50 -12.50 3.40
CA VAL A 32 15.75 -12.43 4.18
C VAL A 32 15.60 -13.11 5.54
N ILE A 33 14.47 -12.93 6.22
CA ILE A 33 14.21 -13.61 7.51
C ILE A 33 14.13 -15.12 7.31
N PHE A 34 13.43 -15.57 6.28
CA PHE A 34 13.30 -16.98 5.96
C PHE A 34 14.67 -17.62 5.66
N GLU A 35 15.51 -16.99 4.84
CA GLU A 35 16.82 -17.54 4.48
C GLU A 35 17.79 -17.59 5.68
N GLN A 36 17.76 -16.59 6.57
CA GLN A 36 18.71 -16.50 7.68
C GLN A 36 18.27 -17.25 8.94
N PHE A 37 16.96 -17.28 9.23
CA PHE A 37 16.43 -17.78 10.50
C PHE A 37 15.46 -18.96 10.33
N GLY A 38 14.96 -19.20 9.11
CA GLY A 38 13.99 -20.24 8.81
C GLY A 38 12.59 -19.95 9.35
N GLU A 39 11.66 -20.87 9.09
CA GLU A 39 10.32 -20.86 9.66
C GLU A 39 10.27 -21.71 10.93
N VAL A 40 10.43 -21.05 12.06
CA VAL A 40 10.45 -21.63 13.41
C VAL A 40 9.49 -20.87 14.31
N GLU A 41 9.20 -21.39 15.51
CA GLU A 41 8.26 -20.77 16.45
C GLU A 41 8.54 -19.28 16.71
N GLY A 42 9.82 -18.88 16.72
CA GLY A 42 10.25 -17.49 16.90
C GLY A 42 10.06 -16.56 15.70
N THR A 43 9.78 -17.05 14.49
CA THR A 43 9.64 -16.24 13.25
C THR A 43 8.20 -16.20 12.72
N ILE A 44 7.34 -17.15 13.11
CA ILE A 44 5.95 -17.27 12.63
C ILE A 44 5.14 -15.97 12.81
N ASP A 45 5.25 -15.33 13.97
CA ASP A 45 4.48 -14.11 14.24
C ASP A 45 4.95 -12.92 13.38
N TYR A 46 6.24 -12.90 12.99
CA TYR A 46 6.77 -11.89 12.09
C TYR A 46 6.32 -12.12 10.65
N PHE A 47 6.32 -13.37 10.17
CA PHE A 47 5.78 -13.69 8.85
C PHE A 47 4.31 -13.33 8.74
N ARG A 48 3.50 -13.58 9.77
CA ARG A 48 2.10 -13.17 9.79
C ARG A 48 1.94 -11.64 9.72
N GLN A 49 2.79 -10.89 10.42
CA GLN A 49 2.78 -9.42 10.36
C GLN A 49 3.16 -8.90 8.98
N LEU A 50 4.19 -9.46 8.36
CA LEU A 50 4.62 -9.12 7.01
C LEU A 50 3.53 -9.44 5.98
N GLN A 51 2.92 -10.64 6.05
CA GLN A 51 1.80 -11.00 5.19
C GLN A 51 0.63 -10.01 5.32
N ASN A 52 0.22 -9.69 6.54
CA ASN A 52 -0.85 -8.70 6.78
C ASN A 52 -0.49 -7.31 6.24
N ALA A 53 0.78 -6.91 6.33
CA ALA A 53 1.27 -5.64 5.80
C ALA A 53 1.21 -5.62 4.27
N GLN A 54 1.60 -6.72 3.62
CA GLN A 54 1.51 -6.90 2.17
C GLN A 54 0.06 -6.81 1.69
N GLU A 55 -0.85 -7.56 2.33
CA GLU A 55 -2.27 -7.61 1.97
C GLU A 55 -2.93 -6.22 2.09
N ARG A 56 -2.58 -5.45 3.12
CA ARG A 56 -3.06 -4.07 3.28
C ARG A 56 -2.55 -3.15 2.17
N ALA A 57 -1.24 -3.20 1.88
CA ALA A 57 -0.65 -2.37 0.83
C ALA A 57 -1.27 -2.68 -0.55
N ASP A 58 -1.44 -3.97 -0.88
CA ASP A 58 -2.08 -4.41 -2.13
C ASP A 58 -3.55 -3.97 -2.20
N SER A 59 -4.30 -4.09 -1.11
CA SER A 59 -5.70 -3.65 -1.07
C SER A 59 -5.86 -2.18 -1.44
N TYR A 60 -5.05 -1.28 -0.87
CA TYR A 60 -5.13 0.14 -1.19
C TYR A 60 -4.61 0.48 -2.58
N TYR A 61 -3.61 -0.25 -3.07
CA TYR A 61 -3.14 -0.09 -4.45
C TYR A 61 -4.28 -0.39 -5.43
N GLN A 62 -4.97 -1.54 -5.23
CA GLN A 62 -6.08 -1.97 -6.06
C GLN A 62 -7.27 -1.00 -5.98
N ARG A 63 -7.61 -0.52 -4.78
CA ARG A 63 -8.69 0.46 -4.57
C ARG A 63 -8.43 1.75 -5.34
N LEU A 64 -7.25 2.37 -5.16
CA LEU A 64 -6.87 3.59 -5.87
C LEU A 64 -6.88 3.39 -7.40
N PHE A 65 -6.35 2.25 -7.88
CA PHE A 65 -6.36 1.91 -9.31
C PHE A 65 -7.76 1.80 -9.87
N THR A 66 -8.63 1.07 -9.17
CA THR A 66 -9.99 0.80 -9.62
C THR A 66 -10.81 2.07 -9.64
N THR A 67 -10.71 2.89 -8.60
CA THR A 67 -11.43 4.18 -8.52
C THR A 67 -10.99 5.13 -9.63
N LEU A 68 -9.68 5.28 -9.88
CA LEU A 68 -9.21 6.07 -11.03
C LEU A 68 -9.77 5.54 -12.35
N ARG A 69 -9.75 4.22 -12.56
CA ARG A 69 -10.26 3.60 -13.80
C ARG A 69 -11.76 3.81 -14.00
N GLN A 70 -12.53 3.94 -12.93
CA GLN A 70 -13.97 4.23 -12.98
C GLN A 70 -14.26 5.72 -13.21
N ILE A 71 -13.42 6.63 -12.70
CA ILE A 71 -13.61 8.09 -12.85
C ILE A 71 -13.42 8.54 -14.30
N TYR A 72 -12.32 8.16 -14.95
CA TYR A 72 -11.96 8.68 -16.29
C TYR A 72 -12.97 8.44 -17.43
N PRO A 73 -13.66 7.28 -17.52
CA PRO A 73 -14.70 7.09 -18.53
C PRO A 73 -16.04 7.74 -18.15
N SER A 74 -16.20 8.26 -16.92
CA SER A 74 -17.45 8.89 -16.48
C SER A 74 -17.64 10.23 -17.17
N GLN A 75 -18.57 10.28 -18.12
CA GLN A 75 -18.93 11.50 -18.85
C GLN A 75 -20.41 11.83 -18.61
N PRO A 76 -20.77 13.13 -18.56
CA PRO A 76 -19.90 14.31 -18.69
C PRO A 76 -19.19 14.73 -17.39
N ILE A 77 -19.66 14.22 -16.24
CA ILE A 77 -19.21 14.54 -14.88
C ILE A 77 -19.00 13.22 -14.13
N ALA A 78 -17.89 13.10 -13.39
CA ALA A 78 -17.67 11.97 -12.49
C ALA A 78 -18.66 12.07 -11.34
N ALA A 79 -19.30 10.95 -11.00
CA ALA A 79 -20.28 10.94 -9.93
C ALA A 79 -19.60 11.36 -8.60
N HIS A 80 -20.28 12.22 -7.83
CA HIS A 80 -19.72 12.87 -6.64
C HIS A 80 -19.24 11.85 -5.59
N ASP A 81 -20.00 10.77 -5.43
CA ASP A 81 -19.67 9.59 -4.63
C ASP A 81 -18.29 9.00 -4.97
N ARG A 82 -17.89 8.96 -6.24
CA ARG A 82 -16.58 8.45 -6.66
C ARG A 82 -15.44 9.40 -6.32
N LEU A 83 -15.71 10.69 -6.30
CA LEU A 83 -14.72 11.70 -5.92
C LEU A 83 -14.49 11.69 -4.41
N GLU A 84 -15.57 11.58 -3.62
CA GLU A 84 -15.49 11.40 -2.16
C GLU A 84 -14.77 10.09 -1.80
N LEU A 85 -15.09 8.99 -2.50
CA LEU A 85 -14.44 7.71 -2.27
C LEU A 85 -12.94 7.75 -2.61
N LEU A 86 -12.55 8.50 -3.66
CA LEU A 86 -11.15 8.70 -3.99
C LEU A 86 -10.41 9.45 -2.88
N ASP A 87 -11.01 10.53 -2.37
CA ASP A 87 -10.44 11.33 -1.29
C ASP A 87 -10.25 10.51 0.00
N GLN A 88 -11.26 9.71 0.36
CA GLN A 88 -11.15 8.76 1.47
C GLN A 88 -10.00 7.76 1.27
N PHE A 89 -9.91 7.15 0.09
CA PHE A 89 -8.85 6.17 -0.19
C PHE A 89 -7.46 6.79 -0.24
N ILE A 90 -7.32 8.08 -0.60
CA ILE A 90 -6.05 8.81 -0.50
C ILE A 90 -5.60 8.84 0.96
N GLY A 91 -6.45 9.33 1.88
CA GLY A 91 -6.09 9.41 3.30
C GLY A 91 -5.83 8.05 3.94
N GLU A 92 -6.62 7.03 3.59
CA GLU A 92 -6.41 5.67 4.09
C GLU A 92 -5.12 5.02 3.54
N ALA A 93 -4.76 5.31 2.29
CA ALA A 93 -3.52 4.84 1.68
C ALA A 93 -2.29 5.49 2.33
N GLU A 94 -2.34 6.79 2.62
CA GLU A 94 -1.28 7.51 3.34
C GLU A 94 -1.04 6.88 4.73
N ALA A 95 -2.12 6.71 5.51
CA ALA A 95 -2.02 6.08 6.83
C ALA A 95 -1.51 4.64 6.76
N THR A 96 -1.86 3.90 5.69
CA THR A 96 -1.37 2.54 5.47
C THR A 96 0.11 2.53 5.13
N ILE A 97 0.59 3.46 4.30
CA ILE A 97 2.00 3.59 3.94
C ILE A 97 2.84 3.78 5.21
N ASP A 98 2.42 4.69 6.09
CA ASP A 98 3.11 4.96 7.35
C ASP A 98 3.12 3.72 8.26
N ALA A 99 1.96 3.07 8.45
CA ALA A 99 1.84 1.92 9.34
C ALA A 99 2.63 0.69 8.85
N VAL A 100 2.58 0.42 7.54
CA VAL A 100 3.34 -0.69 6.93
C VAL A 100 4.83 -0.40 6.96
N GLY A 101 5.24 0.83 6.63
CA GLY A 101 6.65 1.24 6.71
C GLY A 101 7.22 1.12 8.13
N ALA A 102 6.44 1.50 9.15
CA ALA A 102 6.82 1.30 10.55
C ALA A 102 6.96 -0.19 10.89
N THR A 103 5.99 -1.02 10.49
CA THR A 103 6.04 -2.47 10.70
C THR A 103 7.32 -3.09 10.10
N ILE A 104 7.65 -2.78 8.85
CA ILE A 104 8.86 -3.27 8.19
C ILE A 104 10.10 -2.82 8.97
N SER A 105 10.16 -1.55 9.36
CA SER A 105 11.31 -0.98 10.07
C SER A 105 11.53 -1.62 11.45
N GLU A 106 10.45 -1.87 12.19
CA GLU A 106 10.50 -2.54 13.49
C GLU A 106 11.00 -3.98 13.34
N ILE A 107 10.44 -4.74 12.40
CA ILE A 107 10.83 -6.12 12.16
C ILE A 107 12.30 -6.19 11.71
N ARG A 108 12.73 -5.35 10.76
CA ARG A 108 14.14 -5.29 10.34
C ARG A 108 15.05 -5.00 11.52
N ARG A 109 14.68 -4.07 12.42
CA ARG A 109 15.46 -3.78 13.63
C ARG A 109 15.55 -4.98 14.56
N ASP A 110 14.46 -5.70 14.79
CA ASP A 110 14.44 -6.86 15.68
C ASP A 110 15.35 -8.00 15.19
N PHE A 111 15.48 -8.14 13.87
CA PHE A 111 16.38 -9.10 13.22
C PHE A 111 17.76 -8.53 12.84
N ASN A 112 18.06 -7.27 13.19
CA ASN A 112 19.29 -6.54 12.80
C ASN A 112 19.56 -6.53 11.28
N LEU A 113 18.49 -6.40 10.49
CA LEU A 113 18.54 -6.25 9.03
C LEU A 113 18.66 -4.76 8.67
N SER A 114 19.54 -4.44 7.70
CA SER A 114 19.74 -3.08 7.17
C SER A 114 18.64 -2.66 6.20
#